data_AF-A0A952R9D1-F1
#
_entry.id   AF-A0A952R9D1-F1
#
_cell.length_a   1.000
_cell.length_b   1.000
_cell.length_c   1.000
_cell.angle_alpha   90.00
_cell.angle_beta   90.00
_cell.angle_gamma   90.00
#
_symmetry.space_group_name_H-M   'P 1'
#
loop_
_entity.id
_entity.type
_entity.pdbx_description
1 polymer ?
#
loop_
_entity_poly.entity_id
_entity_poly.type
_entity_poly.pdbx_seq_one_letter_code
_entity_poly.pdbx_strand_id
1 'polypeptide(L)'
;MERRRRLVNGVMDWVTEQARARRTEARVTALDEARLLEQHERVVEASERASSLLGGAGARATQQRSALDGLRDYLRRSGEREKELRQGALPVKEAFERLKIIALNAGLAGARLGEPAGTPLLLVAEEVRALVERGLEATEAHAGRISELEPEREAARAELDQAQQHALTIANELLGAQSAQRQAAEEVAALGKQIQRVTGTDPELARTLTEAAQHAEGLLAALSQLSARAPRGGVFEPLIPLVGELRTALRKLSGGS
;
A
#
# COMPACT_ATOMS: atom_id res chain seq x y z
N MET A 1 -50.86 38.92 -30.18
CA MET A 1 -49.99 38.36 -29.12
C MET A 1 -50.65 37.25 -28.29
N GLU A 2 -51.97 37.30 -28.03
CA GLU A 2 -52.65 36.31 -27.18
C GLU A 2 -52.64 34.86 -27.71
N ARG A 3 -52.72 34.65 -29.03
CA ARG A 3 -52.60 33.30 -29.62
C ARG A 3 -51.26 32.64 -29.36
N ARG A 4 -50.16 33.43 -29.35
CA ARG A 4 -48.82 32.92 -29.07
C ARG A 4 -48.64 32.56 -27.60
N ARG A 5 -49.25 33.33 -26.68
CA ARG A 5 -49.29 33.01 -25.23
C ARG A 5 -50.09 31.75 -24.94
N ARG A 6 -51.22 31.53 -25.61
CA ARG A 6 -52.03 30.30 -25.46
C ARG A 6 -51.30 29.04 -25.93
N LEU A 7 -50.55 29.11 -27.03
CA LEU A 7 -49.75 27.98 -27.51
C LEU A 7 -48.59 27.64 -26.57
N VAL A 8 -47.90 28.66 -26.04
CA VAL A 8 -46.81 28.42 -25.07
C VAL A 8 -47.33 27.82 -23.76
N ASN A 9 -48.47 28.31 -23.25
CA ASN A 9 -49.07 27.75 -22.04
C ASN A 9 -49.56 26.31 -22.25
N GLY A 10 -50.20 26.00 -23.38
CA GLY A 10 -50.65 24.63 -23.67
C GLY A 10 -49.50 23.63 -23.82
N VAL A 11 -48.36 24.05 -24.39
CA VAL A 11 -47.15 23.21 -24.47
C VAL A 11 -46.53 23.00 -23.09
N MET A 12 -46.48 24.03 -22.24
CA MET A 12 -45.95 23.89 -20.88
C MET A 12 -46.85 23.02 -20.00
N ASP A 13 -48.18 23.16 -20.12
CA ASP A 13 -49.14 22.30 -19.42
C ASP A 13 -48.98 20.84 -19.87
N TRP A 14 -48.90 20.59 -21.18
CA TRP A 14 -48.67 19.24 -21.72
C TRP A 14 -47.32 18.64 -21.28
N VAL A 15 -46.24 19.43 -21.22
CA VAL A 15 -44.93 18.98 -20.71
C VAL A 15 -45.00 18.68 -19.22
N THR A 16 -45.70 19.49 -18.42
CA THR A 16 -45.88 19.21 -16.98
C THR A 16 -46.77 18.01 -16.73
N GLU A 17 -47.75 17.76 -17.59
CA GLU A 17 -48.64 16.60 -17.52
C GLU A 17 -47.93 15.31 -17.95
N GLN A 18 -47.11 15.35 -19.00
CA GLN A 18 -46.18 14.28 -19.37
C GLN A 18 -45.16 13.98 -18.25
N ALA A 19 -44.61 15.02 -17.60
CA ALA A 19 -43.67 14.84 -16.50
C ALA A 19 -44.34 14.27 -15.24
N ARG A 20 -45.60 14.64 -14.96
CA ARG A 20 -46.41 14.05 -13.89
C ARG A 20 -46.79 12.60 -14.21
N ALA A 21 -47.21 12.31 -15.45
CA ALA A 21 -47.53 10.97 -15.92
C ALA A 21 -46.33 10.02 -15.82
N ARG A 22 -45.15 10.46 -16.25
CA ARG A 22 -43.89 9.70 -16.10
C ARG A 22 -43.47 9.51 -14.65
N ARG A 23 -43.73 10.49 -13.77
CA ARG A 23 -43.53 10.34 -12.31
C ARG A 23 -44.50 9.34 -11.67
N THR A 24 -45.71 9.18 -12.22
CA THR A 24 -46.65 8.15 -11.78
C THR A 24 -46.37 6.75 -12.36
N GLU A 25 -45.72 6.65 -13.52
CA GLU A 25 -45.33 5.37 -14.13
C GLU A 25 -44.02 4.81 -13.58
N ALA A 26 -43.06 5.65 -13.20
CA ALA A 26 -41.86 5.21 -12.49
C ALA A 26 -42.11 5.16 -10.97
N ARG A 27 -43.09 4.37 -10.52
CA ARG A 27 -43.20 4.02 -9.10
C ARG A 27 -41.99 3.17 -8.73
N VAL A 28 -41.06 3.74 -7.98
CA VAL A 28 -40.00 2.97 -7.32
C VAL A 28 -40.69 1.89 -6.50
N THR A 29 -40.32 0.65 -6.75
CA THR A 29 -41.01 -0.50 -6.17
C THR A 29 -40.39 -0.82 -4.83
N ALA A 30 -41.13 -1.48 -3.92
CA ALA A 30 -40.58 -1.86 -2.63
C ALA A 30 -39.30 -2.71 -2.77
N LEU A 31 -39.19 -3.49 -3.84
CA LEU A 31 -37.99 -4.24 -4.18
C LEU A 31 -36.82 -3.34 -4.63
N ASP A 32 -37.09 -2.27 -5.39
CA ASP A 32 -36.06 -1.31 -5.80
C ASP A 32 -35.54 -0.50 -4.62
N GLU A 33 -36.42 -0.11 -3.69
CA GLU A 33 -36.03 0.55 -2.43
C GLU A 33 -35.18 -0.38 -1.56
N ALA A 34 -35.59 -1.64 -1.46
CA ALA A 34 -34.87 -2.67 -0.71
C ALA A 34 -33.46 -2.91 -1.28
N ARG A 35 -33.34 -2.98 -2.62
CA ARG A 35 -32.05 -3.08 -3.31
C ARG A 35 -31.19 -1.83 -3.13
N LEU A 36 -31.78 -0.63 -3.14
CA LEU A 36 -31.06 0.62 -2.92
C LEU A 36 -30.47 0.69 -1.51
N LEU A 37 -31.23 0.25 -0.50
CA LEU A 37 -30.75 0.17 0.89
C LEU A 37 -29.65 -0.87 1.06
N GLU A 38 -29.79 -2.07 0.48
CA GLU A 38 -28.72 -3.08 0.48
C GLU A 38 -27.43 -2.56 -0.18
N GLN A 39 -27.55 -1.87 -1.33
CA GLN A 39 -26.39 -1.25 -1.99
C GLN A 39 -25.75 -0.18 -1.12
N HIS A 40 -26.55 0.62 -0.42
CA HIS A 40 -26.05 1.63 0.51
C HIS A 40 -25.27 0.98 1.68
N GLU A 41 -25.79 -0.06 2.30
CA GLU A 41 -25.10 -0.82 3.36
C GLU A 41 -23.76 -1.37 2.88
N ARG A 42 -23.72 -1.97 1.69
CA ARG A 42 -22.47 -2.47 1.08
C ARG A 42 -21.45 -1.36 0.86
N VAL A 43 -21.89 -0.15 0.48
CA VAL A 43 -21.01 1.02 0.32
C VAL A 43 -20.47 1.50 1.67
N VAL A 44 -21.30 1.50 2.72
CA VAL A 44 -20.87 1.80 4.10
C VAL A 44 -19.80 0.81 4.56
N GLU A 45 -20.04 -0.49 4.44
CA GLU A 45 -19.06 -1.52 4.81
C GLU A 45 -17.76 -1.42 3.99
N ALA A 46 -17.86 -1.12 2.69
CA ALA A 46 -16.69 -0.88 1.86
C ALA A 46 -15.92 0.37 2.31
N SER A 47 -16.63 1.43 2.72
CA SER A 47 -16.05 2.67 3.24
C SER A 47 -15.30 2.46 4.56
N GLU A 48 -15.88 1.68 5.48
CA GLU A 48 -15.23 1.33 6.76
C GLU A 48 -13.97 0.49 6.54
N ARG A 49 -14.04 -0.50 5.64
CA ARG A 49 -12.86 -1.30 5.25
C ARG A 49 -11.77 -0.44 4.63
N ALA A 50 -12.12 0.49 3.74
CA ALA A 50 -11.17 1.42 3.14
C ALA A 50 -10.50 2.30 4.20
N SER A 51 -11.27 2.82 5.17
CA SER A 51 -10.75 3.59 6.31
C SER A 51 -9.75 2.77 7.14
N SER A 52 -10.09 1.52 7.47
CA SER A 52 -9.18 0.62 8.20
C SER A 52 -7.89 0.33 7.43
N LEU A 53 -7.97 0.12 6.11
CA LEU A 53 -6.80 -0.12 5.25
C LEU A 53 -5.90 1.11 5.18
N LEU A 54 -6.48 2.31 5.03
CA LEU A 54 -5.74 3.57 5.03
C LEU A 54 -5.08 3.84 6.38
N GLY A 55 -5.75 3.52 7.50
CA GLY A 55 -5.15 3.58 8.84
C GLY A 55 -3.94 2.66 8.98
N GLY A 56 -4.06 1.41 8.54
CA GLY A 56 -2.94 0.44 8.53
C GLY A 56 -1.80 0.85 7.59
N ALA A 57 -2.09 1.43 6.44
CA ALA A 57 -1.08 1.99 5.53
C ALA A 57 -0.33 3.17 6.17
N GLY A 58 -1.05 4.07 6.86
CA GLY A 58 -0.45 5.18 7.61
C GLY A 58 0.53 4.69 8.68
N ALA A 59 0.13 3.70 9.49
CA ALA A 59 1.00 3.12 10.51
C ALA A 59 2.29 2.52 9.91
N ARG A 60 2.18 1.81 8.78
CA ARG A 60 3.35 1.27 8.05
C ARG A 60 4.26 2.36 7.50
N ALA A 61 3.70 3.45 6.97
CA ALA A 61 4.49 4.59 6.51
C ALA A 61 5.27 5.25 7.66
N THR A 62 4.66 5.40 8.84
CA THR A 62 5.36 5.88 10.04
C THR A 62 6.50 4.95 10.47
N GLN A 63 6.26 3.63 10.47
CA GLN A 63 7.29 2.64 10.79
C GLN A 63 8.45 2.69 9.78
N GLN A 64 8.15 2.79 8.49
CA GLN A 64 9.16 2.91 7.43
C GLN A 64 10.02 4.16 7.64
N ARG A 65 9.41 5.31 7.96
CA ARG A 65 10.15 6.53 8.27
C ARG A 65 11.11 6.35 9.44
N SER A 66 10.65 5.75 10.54
CA SER A 66 11.52 5.46 11.68
C SER A 66 12.69 4.53 11.32
N ALA A 67 12.47 3.55 10.44
CA ALA A 67 13.54 2.67 9.95
C ALA A 67 14.56 3.44 9.09
N LEU A 68 14.11 4.35 8.22
CA LEU A 68 14.98 5.22 7.42
C LEU A 68 15.81 6.15 8.32
N ASP A 69 15.22 6.71 9.38
CA ASP A 69 15.96 7.52 10.37
C ASP A 69 17.03 6.68 11.08
N GLY A 70 16.71 5.43 11.45
CA GLY A 70 17.69 4.50 12.01
C GLY A 70 18.85 4.16 11.06
N LEU A 71 18.57 3.99 9.76
CA LEU A 71 19.59 3.80 8.73
C LEU A 71 20.49 5.04 8.58
N ARG A 72 19.91 6.24 8.67
CA ARG A 72 20.66 7.51 8.62
C ARG A 72 21.67 7.61 9.76
N ASP A 73 21.23 7.29 10.97
CA ASP A 73 22.10 7.28 12.16
C ASP A 73 23.19 6.20 12.07
N TYR A 74 22.86 5.05 11.49
CA TYR A 74 23.85 4.01 11.19
C TYR A 74 24.91 4.50 10.20
N LEU A 75 24.53 5.09 9.06
CA LEU A 75 25.48 5.63 8.07
C LEU A 75 26.33 6.78 8.63
N ARG A 76 25.79 7.58 9.56
CA ARG A 76 26.58 8.60 10.27
C ARG A 76 27.66 7.96 11.14
N ARG A 77 27.28 7.02 12.02
CA ARG A 77 28.22 6.31 12.91
C ARG A 77 29.25 5.49 12.13
N SER A 78 28.84 4.87 11.02
CA SER A 78 29.77 4.16 10.13
C SER A 78 30.84 5.11 9.58
N GLY A 79 30.47 6.33 9.21
CA GLY A 79 31.43 7.32 8.73
C GLY A 79 32.35 7.87 9.82
N GLU A 80 31.89 7.97 11.06
CA GLU A 80 32.74 8.30 12.21
C GLU A 80 33.75 7.17 12.45
N ARG A 81 33.32 5.92 12.42
CA ARG A 81 34.18 4.76 12.60
C ARG A 81 35.23 4.63 11.50
N GLU A 82 34.88 4.92 10.26
CA GLU A 82 35.80 4.94 9.14
C GLU A 82 36.91 5.99 9.34
N LYS A 83 36.56 7.19 9.82
CA LYS A 83 37.54 8.24 10.16
C LYS A 83 38.48 7.81 11.28
N GLU A 84 37.94 7.17 12.33
CA GLU A 84 38.76 6.61 13.43
C GLU A 84 39.74 5.56 12.91
N LEU A 85 39.30 4.64 12.04
CA LEU A 85 40.17 3.62 11.44
C LEU A 85 41.28 4.25 10.59
N ARG A 86 40.93 5.27 9.77
CA ARG A 86 41.90 6.00 8.95
C ARG A 86 42.94 6.71 9.81
N GLN A 87 42.51 7.36 10.89
CA GLN A 87 43.42 8.02 11.85
C GLN A 87 44.27 7.02 12.61
N GLY A 88 43.73 5.85 12.97
CA GLY A 88 44.47 4.78 13.66
C GLY A 88 45.51 4.08 12.78
N ALA A 89 45.32 4.07 11.44
CA ALA A 89 46.27 3.48 10.51
C ALA A 89 47.56 4.31 10.33
N LEU A 90 47.49 5.64 10.48
CA LEU A 90 48.64 6.54 10.36
C LEU A 90 49.79 6.22 11.32
N PRO A 91 49.58 6.11 12.66
CA PRO A 91 50.67 5.79 13.59
C PRO A 91 51.23 4.38 13.38
N VAL A 92 50.44 3.43 12.86
CA VAL A 92 50.92 2.09 12.50
C VAL A 92 51.89 2.18 11.31
N LYS A 93 51.53 2.94 10.27
CA LYS A 93 52.42 3.21 9.14
C LYS A 93 53.72 3.87 9.61
N GLU A 94 53.63 4.92 10.44
CA GLU A 94 54.81 5.58 11.01
C GLU A 94 55.68 4.62 11.84
N ALA A 95 55.08 3.71 12.60
CA ALA A 95 55.82 2.72 13.37
C ALA A 95 56.61 1.76 12.46
N PHE A 96 56.00 1.30 11.36
CA PHE A 96 56.69 0.49 10.37
C PHE A 96 57.83 1.27 9.68
N GLU A 97 57.61 2.54 9.30
CA GLU A 97 58.67 3.38 8.73
C GLU A 97 59.85 3.56 9.70
N ARG A 98 59.59 3.75 11.01
CA ARG A 98 60.63 3.81 12.04
C ARG A 98 61.36 2.48 12.19
N LEU A 99 60.63 1.35 12.21
CA LEU A 99 61.24 0.02 12.26
C LEU A 99 62.12 -0.27 11.04
N LYS A 100 61.75 0.22 9.86
CA LYS A 100 62.57 0.14 8.64
C LYS A 100 63.95 0.78 8.85
N ILE A 101 63.98 1.96 9.47
CA ILE A 101 65.22 2.69 9.79
C ILE A 101 66.03 1.95 10.84
N ILE A 102 65.39 1.42 11.89
CA ILE A 102 66.06 0.65 12.95
C ILE A 102 66.72 -0.61 12.36
N ALA A 103 65.99 -1.35 11.52
CA ALA A 103 66.51 -2.55 10.87
C ALA A 103 67.67 -2.23 9.92
N LEU A 104 67.60 -1.11 9.18
CA LEU A 104 68.72 -0.62 8.36
C LEU A 104 69.96 -0.34 9.22
N ASN A 105 69.80 0.37 10.34
CA ASN A 105 70.91 0.69 11.25
C ASN A 105 71.51 -0.56 11.89
N ALA A 106 70.67 -1.54 12.26
CA ALA A 106 71.12 -2.84 12.77
C ALA A 106 71.94 -3.60 11.71
N GLY A 107 71.48 -3.63 10.45
CA GLY A 107 72.23 -4.24 9.35
C GLY A 107 73.59 -3.57 9.12
N LEU A 108 73.65 -2.23 9.15
CA LEU A 108 74.92 -1.48 9.05
C LEU A 108 75.86 -1.78 10.22
N ALA A 109 75.34 -1.94 11.44
CA ALA A 109 76.14 -2.34 12.60
C ALA A 109 76.66 -3.78 12.46
N GLY A 110 75.84 -4.71 11.98
CA GLY A 110 76.24 -6.08 11.67
C GLY A 110 77.37 -6.13 10.64
N ALA A 111 77.26 -5.35 9.56
CA ALA A 111 78.30 -5.25 8.54
C ALA A 111 79.63 -4.70 9.11
N ARG A 112 79.58 -3.75 10.06
CA ARG A 112 80.79 -3.20 10.70
C ARG A 112 81.51 -4.18 11.63
N LEU A 113 80.77 -5.08 12.27
CA LEU A 113 81.33 -6.10 13.16
C LEU A 113 82.10 -7.19 12.39
N GLY A 114 81.83 -7.36 11.09
CA GLY A 114 82.44 -8.40 10.27
C GLY A 114 82.04 -9.83 10.69
N GLU A 115 82.67 -10.82 10.08
CA GLU A 115 82.39 -12.23 10.40
C GLU A 115 83.28 -12.75 11.54
N PRO A 116 82.77 -13.68 12.39
CA PRO A 116 81.41 -14.24 12.39
C PRO A 116 80.41 -13.44 13.25
N ALA A 117 80.88 -12.43 14.00
CA ALA A 117 80.10 -11.75 15.03
C ALA A 117 78.91 -10.94 14.48
N GLY A 118 79.00 -10.43 13.26
CA GLY A 118 77.98 -9.60 12.61
C GLY A 118 76.91 -10.36 11.82
N THR A 119 77.16 -11.62 11.45
CA THR A 119 76.28 -12.41 10.58
C THR A 119 74.85 -12.59 11.15
N PRO A 120 74.66 -12.95 12.43
CA PRO A 120 73.32 -13.09 12.99
C PRO A 120 72.53 -11.77 12.98
N LEU A 121 73.21 -10.64 13.22
CA LEU A 121 72.59 -9.32 13.23
C LEU A 121 72.14 -8.88 11.83
N LEU A 122 72.93 -9.20 10.80
CA LEU A 122 72.54 -8.99 9.39
C LEU A 122 71.27 -9.78 9.03
N LEU A 123 71.24 -11.08 9.35
CA LEU A 123 70.07 -11.93 9.07
C LEU A 123 68.79 -11.42 9.76
N VAL A 124 68.90 -11.04 11.03
CA VAL A 124 67.75 -10.46 11.77
C VAL A 124 67.33 -9.12 11.15
N ALA A 125 68.28 -8.26 10.78
CA ALA A 125 67.99 -6.99 10.14
C ALA A 125 67.26 -7.16 8.80
N GLU A 126 67.66 -8.14 7.99
CA GLU A 126 67.02 -8.46 6.71
C GLU A 126 65.59 -9.00 6.91
N GLU A 127 65.39 -9.94 7.83
CA GLU A 127 64.06 -10.47 8.13
C GLU A 127 63.12 -9.37 8.67
N VAL A 128 63.61 -8.50 9.57
CA VAL A 128 62.82 -7.36 10.06
C VAL A 128 62.47 -6.41 8.91
N ARG A 129 63.38 -6.11 7.97
CA ARG A 129 63.06 -5.29 6.80
C ARG A 129 61.97 -5.94 5.95
N ALA A 130 62.07 -7.24 5.67
CA ALA A 130 61.08 -7.96 4.89
C ALA A 130 59.71 -8.00 5.58
N LEU A 131 59.67 -8.14 6.91
CA LEU A 131 58.43 -8.06 7.70
C LEU A 131 57.82 -6.65 7.68
N VAL A 132 58.65 -5.62 7.81
CA VAL A 132 58.21 -4.22 7.78
C VAL A 132 57.66 -3.84 6.41
N GLU A 133 58.31 -4.26 5.32
CA GLU A 133 57.82 -3.98 3.96
C GLU A 133 56.45 -4.63 3.71
N ARG A 134 56.29 -5.90 4.08
CA ARG A 134 54.97 -6.56 4.06
C ARG A 134 53.93 -5.85 4.94
N GLY A 135 54.34 -5.35 6.10
CA GLY A 135 53.47 -4.59 7.01
C GLY A 135 53.00 -3.26 6.42
N LEU A 136 53.89 -2.54 5.74
CA LEU A 136 53.57 -1.31 5.02
C LEU A 136 52.60 -1.56 3.87
N GLU A 137 52.89 -2.54 3.01
CA GLU A 137 52.00 -2.92 1.91
C GLU A 137 50.61 -3.30 2.41
N ALA A 138 50.51 -4.09 3.48
CA ALA A 138 49.23 -4.45 4.08
C ALA A 138 48.49 -3.22 4.64
N THR A 139 49.21 -2.31 5.30
CA THR A 139 48.63 -1.07 5.85
C THR A 139 48.09 -0.16 4.74
N GLU A 140 48.82 -0.03 3.62
CA GLU A 140 48.39 0.75 2.46
C GLU A 140 47.20 0.11 1.75
N ALA A 141 47.20 -1.21 1.59
CA ALA A 141 46.05 -1.94 1.05
C ALA A 141 44.79 -1.74 1.91
N HIS A 142 44.92 -1.78 3.24
CA HIS A 142 43.81 -1.48 4.14
C HIS A 142 43.35 -0.03 4.06
N ALA A 143 44.26 0.94 3.98
CA ALA A 143 43.91 2.34 3.79
C ALA A 143 43.17 2.59 2.46
N GLY A 144 43.56 1.89 1.39
CA GLY A 144 42.86 1.91 0.11
C GLY A 144 41.42 1.43 0.23
N ARG A 145 41.21 0.24 0.82
CA ARG A 145 39.87 -0.31 1.07
C ARG A 145 39.00 0.60 1.94
N ILE A 146 39.56 1.23 2.96
CA ILE A 146 38.85 2.20 3.79
C ILE A 146 38.40 3.41 2.95
N SER A 147 39.23 3.85 2.00
CA SER A 147 38.92 4.98 1.13
C SER A 147 37.84 4.64 0.09
N GLU A 148 37.70 3.36 -0.31
CA GLU A 148 36.62 2.88 -1.18
C GLU A 148 35.24 2.89 -0.47
N LEU A 149 35.21 2.74 0.87
CA LEU A 149 33.95 2.81 1.63
C LEU A 149 33.32 4.21 1.65
N GLU A 150 34.12 5.26 1.48
CA GLU A 150 33.65 6.65 1.51
C GLU A 150 32.65 6.94 0.36
N PRO A 151 32.98 6.74 -0.93
CA PRO A 151 32.05 6.95 -2.02
C PRO A 151 30.83 6.01 -1.96
N GLU A 152 31.01 4.74 -1.54
CA GLU A 152 29.88 3.81 -1.35
C GLU A 152 28.89 4.34 -0.29
N ARG A 153 29.41 4.86 0.81
CA ARG A 153 28.60 5.45 1.88
C ARG A 153 27.90 6.73 1.42
N GLU A 154 28.55 7.59 0.64
CA GLU A 154 27.90 8.79 0.10
C GLU A 154 26.81 8.44 -0.92
N ALA A 155 27.02 7.41 -1.75
CA ALA A 155 25.98 6.88 -2.63
C ALA A 155 24.78 6.36 -1.82
N ALA A 156 25.03 5.56 -0.77
CA ALA A 156 23.98 5.07 0.12
C ALA A 156 23.22 6.20 0.84
N ARG A 157 23.89 7.29 1.19
CA ARG A 157 23.24 8.49 1.77
C ARG A 157 22.32 9.17 0.76
N ALA A 158 22.76 9.33 -0.48
CA ALA A 158 21.94 9.94 -1.53
C ALA A 158 20.68 9.10 -1.81
N GLU A 159 20.80 7.78 -1.89
CA GLU A 159 19.65 6.87 -2.02
C GLU A 159 18.71 6.95 -0.80
N LEU A 160 19.28 7.04 0.41
CA LEU A 160 18.49 7.19 1.63
C LEU A 160 17.71 8.51 1.65
N ASP A 161 18.32 9.61 1.24
CA ASP A 161 17.66 10.92 1.14
C ASP A 161 16.50 10.88 0.12
N GLN A 162 16.67 10.21 -1.02
CA GLN A 162 15.59 9.97 -1.98
C GLN A 162 14.48 9.12 -1.37
N ALA A 163 14.81 8.03 -0.69
CA ALA A 163 13.84 7.18 -0.02
C ALA A 163 13.05 7.94 1.06
N GLN A 164 13.70 8.84 1.81
CA GLN A 164 13.03 9.72 2.77
C GLN A 164 12.05 10.68 2.09
N GLN A 165 12.42 11.28 0.96
CA GLN A 165 11.51 12.13 0.18
C GLN A 165 10.29 11.34 -0.33
N HIS A 166 10.49 10.15 -0.89
CA HIS A 166 9.39 9.29 -1.32
C HIS A 166 8.47 8.90 -0.15
N ALA A 167 9.03 8.54 1.00
CA ALA A 167 8.26 8.22 2.19
C ALA A 167 7.40 9.40 2.68
N LEU A 168 7.93 10.64 2.61
CA LEU A 168 7.18 11.85 2.93
C LEU A 168 6.03 12.09 1.94
N THR A 169 6.26 11.91 0.65
CA THR A 169 5.21 12.03 -0.37
C THR A 169 4.08 11.03 -0.12
N ILE A 170 4.42 9.75 0.10
CA ILE A 170 3.43 8.70 0.40
C ILE A 170 2.66 9.04 1.68
N ALA A 171 3.32 9.52 2.73
CA ALA A 171 2.66 9.90 3.96
C ALA A 171 1.64 11.04 3.74
N ASN A 172 1.99 12.05 2.95
CA ASN A 172 1.10 13.15 2.61
C ASN A 172 -0.09 12.69 1.75
N GLU A 173 0.15 11.82 0.76
CA GLU A 173 -0.91 11.23 -0.06
C GLU A 173 -1.87 10.40 0.78
N LEU A 174 -1.37 9.61 1.73
CA LEU A 174 -2.20 8.84 2.66
C LEU A 174 -3.05 9.72 3.57
N LEU A 175 -2.52 10.83 4.06
CA LEU A 175 -3.29 11.82 4.83
C LEU A 175 -4.40 12.45 3.98
N GLY A 176 -4.09 12.82 2.73
CA GLY A 176 -5.08 13.31 1.78
C GLY A 176 -6.19 12.29 1.51
N ALA A 177 -5.81 11.03 1.24
CA ALA A 177 -6.75 9.93 1.02
C ALA A 177 -7.63 9.65 2.24
N GLN A 178 -7.08 9.69 3.46
CA GLN A 178 -7.85 9.54 4.70
C GLN A 178 -8.88 10.66 4.87
N SER A 179 -8.50 11.91 4.59
CA SER A 179 -9.43 13.05 4.64
C SER A 179 -10.56 12.91 3.62
N ALA A 180 -10.22 12.57 2.37
CA ALA A 180 -11.21 12.35 1.32
C ALA A 180 -12.14 11.19 1.64
N GLN A 181 -11.60 10.09 2.18
CA GLN A 181 -12.39 8.92 2.59
C GLN A 181 -13.37 9.27 3.72
N ARG A 182 -12.94 10.08 4.69
CA ARG A 182 -13.81 10.54 5.78
C ARG A 182 -14.96 11.39 5.25
N GLN A 183 -14.68 12.32 4.34
CA GLN A 183 -15.72 13.13 3.71
C GLN A 183 -16.70 12.24 2.92
N ALA A 184 -16.19 11.29 2.13
CA ALA A 184 -17.03 10.34 1.40
C ALA A 184 -17.92 9.51 2.34
N ALA A 185 -17.39 9.06 3.49
CA ALA A 185 -18.17 8.35 4.49
C ALA A 185 -19.30 9.22 5.08
N GLU A 186 -19.04 10.50 5.34
CA GLU A 186 -20.03 11.47 5.83
C GLU A 186 -21.13 11.72 4.78
N GLU A 187 -20.77 11.86 3.50
CA GLU A 187 -21.71 12.02 2.39
C GLU A 187 -22.57 10.77 2.17
N VAL A 188 -21.96 9.58 2.21
CA VAL A 188 -22.69 8.30 2.15
C VAL A 188 -23.68 8.19 3.30
N ALA A 189 -23.27 8.49 4.54
CA ALA A 189 -24.16 8.46 5.69
C ALA A 189 -25.33 9.47 5.58
N ALA A 190 -25.08 10.65 5.01
CA ALA A 190 -26.13 11.63 4.72
C ALA A 190 -27.13 11.12 3.66
N LEU A 191 -26.63 10.47 2.60
CA LEU A 191 -27.44 9.85 1.57
C LEU A 191 -28.32 8.73 2.13
N GLY A 192 -27.78 7.88 3.02
CA GLY A 192 -28.55 6.84 3.71
C GLY A 192 -29.75 7.41 4.48
N LYS A 193 -29.54 8.50 5.23
CA LYS A 193 -30.62 9.22 5.92
C LYS A 193 -31.66 9.80 4.94
N GLN A 194 -31.22 10.28 3.78
CA GLN A 194 -32.13 10.80 2.76
C GLN A 194 -32.94 9.67 2.11
N ILE A 195 -32.33 8.53 1.80
CA ILE A 195 -33.02 7.34 1.27
C ILE A 195 -34.10 6.90 2.27
N GLN A 196 -33.76 6.80 3.55
CA GLN A 196 -34.71 6.43 4.61
C GLN A 196 -35.89 7.41 4.70
N ARG A 197 -35.63 8.72 4.60
CA ARG A 197 -36.69 9.75 4.62
C ARG A 197 -37.60 9.70 3.40
N VAL A 198 -37.06 9.40 2.22
CA VAL A 198 -37.82 9.40 0.95
C VAL A 198 -38.63 8.13 0.79
N THR A 199 -38.06 6.98 1.15
CA THR A 199 -38.72 5.67 1.02
C THR A 199 -39.66 5.39 2.18
N GLY A 200 -39.39 5.93 3.38
CA GLY A 200 -40.11 5.56 4.59
C GLY A 200 -39.90 4.10 5.00
N THR A 201 -38.98 3.40 4.33
CA THR A 201 -38.75 1.98 4.48
C THR A 201 -37.75 1.74 5.62
N ASP A 202 -38.15 0.86 6.54
CA ASP A 202 -37.29 0.38 7.62
C ASP A 202 -36.15 -0.47 7.02
N PRO A 203 -34.86 -0.19 7.32
CA PRO A 203 -33.72 -0.95 6.79
C PRO A 203 -33.82 -2.46 7.04
N GLU A 204 -34.36 -2.89 8.19
CA GLU A 204 -34.55 -4.33 8.49
C GLU A 204 -35.58 -4.98 7.55
N LEU A 205 -36.65 -4.27 7.23
CA LEU A 205 -37.67 -4.72 6.28
C LEU A 205 -37.10 -4.79 4.86
N ALA A 206 -36.31 -3.79 4.46
CA ALA A 206 -35.63 -3.77 3.17
C ALA A 206 -34.68 -4.96 3.01
N ARG A 207 -33.88 -5.27 4.03
CA ARG A 207 -33.01 -6.42 4.03
C ARG A 207 -33.78 -7.73 3.89
N THR A 208 -34.82 -7.91 4.69
CA THR A 208 -35.69 -9.11 4.64
C THR A 208 -36.35 -9.28 3.27
N LEU A 209 -36.82 -8.18 2.66
CA LEU A 209 -37.43 -8.19 1.33
C LEU A 209 -36.41 -8.58 0.25
N THR A 210 -35.18 -8.09 0.33
CA THR A 210 -34.13 -8.44 -0.62
C THR A 210 -33.71 -9.91 -0.49
N GLU A 211 -33.52 -10.41 0.74
CA GLU A 211 -33.22 -11.82 0.99
C GLU A 211 -34.35 -12.74 0.49
N ALA A 212 -35.61 -12.39 0.78
CA ALA A 212 -36.78 -13.12 0.29
C ALA A 212 -36.86 -13.12 -1.24
N ALA A 213 -36.57 -11.99 -1.89
CA ALA A 213 -36.53 -11.89 -3.35
C ALA A 213 -35.41 -12.75 -3.96
N GLN A 214 -34.21 -12.73 -3.38
CA GLN A 214 -33.09 -13.58 -3.81
C GLN A 214 -33.43 -15.07 -3.67
N HIS A 215 -34.04 -15.49 -2.55
CA HIS A 215 -34.50 -16.87 -2.37
C HIS A 215 -35.58 -17.26 -3.37
N ALA A 216 -36.53 -16.38 -3.64
CA ALA A 216 -37.59 -16.60 -4.62
C ALA A 216 -37.02 -16.73 -6.05
N GLU A 217 -36.07 -15.87 -6.44
CA GLU A 217 -35.34 -15.96 -7.71
C GLU A 217 -34.53 -17.27 -7.82
N GLY A 218 -33.83 -17.66 -6.76
CA GLY A 218 -33.08 -18.91 -6.69
C GLY A 218 -33.97 -20.15 -6.83
N LEU A 219 -35.14 -20.15 -6.16
CA LEU A 219 -36.14 -21.20 -6.28
C LEU A 219 -36.67 -21.29 -7.72
N LEU A 220 -37.01 -20.14 -8.34
CA LEU A 220 -37.47 -20.09 -9.73
C LEU A 220 -36.41 -20.63 -10.70
N ALA A 221 -35.13 -20.28 -10.49
CA ALA A 221 -34.04 -20.79 -11.30
C ALA A 221 -33.88 -22.31 -11.16
N ALA A 222 -33.92 -22.84 -9.94
CA ALA A 222 -33.85 -24.28 -9.67
C ALA A 222 -35.03 -25.04 -10.30
N LEU A 223 -36.24 -24.51 -10.15
CA LEU A 223 -37.45 -25.08 -10.76
C LEU A 223 -37.41 -25.05 -12.28
N SER A 224 -36.85 -23.98 -12.87
CA SER A 224 -36.67 -23.88 -14.33
C SER A 224 -35.64 -24.88 -14.87
N GLN A 225 -34.55 -25.11 -14.13
CA GLN A 225 -33.57 -26.13 -14.49
C GLN A 225 -34.14 -27.55 -14.36
N LEU A 226 -34.91 -27.78 -13.30
CA LEU A 226 -35.52 -29.08 -13.04
C LEU A 226 -36.64 -29.36 -14.06
N SER A 227 -37.43 -28.37 -14.47
CA SER A 227 -38.45 -28.53 -15.53
C SER A 227 -37.84 -28.81 -16.90
N ALA A 228 -36.66 -28.23 -17.19
CA ALA A 228 -35.92 -28.52 -18.41
C ALA A 228 -35.34 -29.96 -18.46
N ARG A 229 -35.17 -30.61 -17.29
CA ARG A 229 -34.58 -31.95 -17.16
C ARG A 229 -35.59 -33.07 -16.91
N ALA A 230 -36.81 -32.75 -16.47
CA ALA A 230 -37.79 -33.76 -16.09
C ALA A 230 -38.50 -34.38 -17.33
N PRO A 231 -38.67 -35.72 -17.37
CA PRO A 231 -39.44 -36.38 -18.42
C PRO A 231 -40.91 -35.91 -18.40
N ARG A 232 -41.49 -35.72 -19.59
CA ARG A 232 -42.86 -35.21 -19.77
C ARG A 232 -43.88 -36.19 -19.17
N GLY A 233 -44.27 -36.00 -17.91
CA GLY A 233 -45.46 -36.60 -17.31
C GLY A 233 -45.29 -37.23 -15.93
N GLY A 234 -44.91 -36.48 -14.88
CA GLY A 234 -44.98 -37.11 -13.56
C GLY A 234 -44.95 -36.29 -12.27
N VAL A 235 -44.26 -35.14 -12.18
CA VAL A 235 -44.11 -34.48 -10.85
C VAL A 235 -44.26 -32.96 -10.91
N PHE A 236 -44.23 -32.36 -12.10
CA PHE A 236 -44.24 -30.91 -12.25
C PHE A 236 -45.61 -30.27 -12.28
N GLU A 237 -46.62 -31.00 -12.72
CA GLU A 237 -47.98 -30.50 -12.90
C GLU A 237 -48.58 -29.86 -11.63
N PRO A 238 -48.42 -30.45 -10.42
CA PRO A 238 -48.91 -29.81 -9.20
C PRO A 238 -48.07 -28.61 -8.72
N LEU A 239 -46.85 -28.41 -9.23
CA LEU A 239 -45.99 -27.28 -8.84
C LEU A 239 -46.21 -26.03 -9.70
N ILE A 240 -46.78 -26.18 -10.91
CA ILE A 240 -47.04 -25.07 -11.84
C ILE A 240 -47.83 -23.91 -11.19
N PRO A 241 -48.89 -24.15 -10.39
CA PRO A 241 -49.66 -23.07 -9.76
C PRO A 241 -48.81 -22.27 -8.76
N LEU A 242 -48.03 -22.95 -7.92
CA LEU A 242 -47.13 -22.33 -6.94
C LEU A 242 -46.06 -21.46 -7.63
N VAL A 243 -45.50 -21.91 -8.76
CA VAL A 243 -44.58 -21.10 -9.56
C VAL A 243 -45.27 -19.86 -10.13
N GLY A 244 -46.51 -19.99 -10.59
CA GLY A 244 -47.32 -18.88 -11.07
C GLY A 244 -47.61 -17.85 -9.99
N GLU A 245 -47.97 -18.30 -8.78
CA GLU A 245 -48.23 -17.44 -7.62
C GLU A 245 -46.96 -16.71 -7.18
N LEU A 246 -45.83 -17.42 -7.07
CA LEU A 246 -44.54 -16.84 -6.69
C LEU A 246 -44.06 -15.81 -7.73
N ARG A 247 -44.21 -16.11 -9.02
CA ARG A 247 -43.91 -15.17 -10.11
C ARG A 247 -44.82 -13.95 -10.08
N THR A 248 -46.10 -14.12 -9.77
CA THR A 248 -47.06 -13.02 -9.63
C THR A 248 -46.73 -12.15 -8.42
N ALA A 249 -46.37 -12.75 -7.29
CA ALA A 249 -45.95 -12.05 -6.09
C ALA A 249 -44.68 -11.24 -6.33
N LEU A 250 -43.66 -11.82 -6.96
CA LEU A 250 -42.44 -11.11 -7.37
C LEU A 250 -42.74 -9.98 -8.34
N ARG A 251 -43.62 -10.19 -9.32
CA ARG A 251 -43.98 -9.16 -10.30
C ARG A 251 -44.71 -7.98 -9.65
N LYS A 252 -45.58 -8.25 -8.66
CA LYS A 252 -46.23 -7.22 -7.84
C LYS A 252 -45.22 -6.44 -7.00
N LEU A 253 -44.24 -7.13 -6.41
CA LEU A 253 -43.15 -6.50 -5.64
C LEU A 253 -42.20 -5.68 -6.51
N SER A 254 -42.02 -6.08 -7.78
CA SER A 254 -41.21 -5.40 -8.78
C SER A 254 -42.00 -4.41 -9.65
N GLY A 255 -43.24 -4.06 -9.26
CA GLY A 255 -44.07 -3.08 -9.97
C GLY A 255 -44.44 -3.41 -11.42
N GLY A 256 -44.24 -4.65 -11.87
CA GLY A 256 -44.63 -5.08 -13.21
C GLY A 256 -46.12 -5.45 -13.22
N SER A 257 -46.95 -4.62 -13.84
CA SER A 257 -48.32 -4.99 -14.21
C SER A 257 -48.32 -5.97 -15.38
#